data_AF-T0Z5N3-F1
#
_entry.id   AF-T0Z5N3-F1
#
_cell.length_a   1.000
_cell.length_b   1.000
_cell.length_c   1.000
_cell.angle_alpha   90.00
_cell.angle_beta   90.00
_cell.angle_gamma   90.00
#
_symmetry.space_group_name_H-M   'P 1'
#
loop_
_entity.id
_entity.type
_entity.pdbx_description
1 polymer ?
#
loop_
_entity_poly.entity_id
_entity_poly.type
_entity_poly.pdbx_seq_one_letter_code
_entity_poly.pdbx_strand_id
1 'polypeptide(L)'
;NFTARLGLPPWEKEHEKPGLKDMKTFSYMDTLLPMNRFCFYCENNEFYCFEGVKFPEAVRIPTMAYLPNNKKNNSKKTDMDAQNNANNISDMEPIKAHTEKRAWNFVEAVLTSVNKETKNWECVHLENIWGRAQANGSFKLWIGGIHVGWNSGNTFVDKDSNFIESSVDIPMIDENDEHGVKKILKCLTEEVQKLKCLQDNLYKCVEKYWKEIKNLKNEKKTEIGIKSSEEFWNYCAEIGQDIINSCFSEKDSEKQGLHVINKKIKARAMSIYNTLCPKGTARQIEVWAKYRPDF
;
A
#
# COMPACT_ATOMS: atom_id res chain seq x y z
N ASN A 1 30.87 -2.93 20.66
CA ASN A 1 29.64 -3.31 21.39
C ASN A 1 28.40 -3.03 20.55
N PHE A 2 28.07 -3.92 19.60
CA PHE A 2 26.86 -3.83 18.76
C PHE A 2 25.60 -4.35 19.49
N THR A 3 25.77 -5.14 20.56
CA THR A 3 24.69 -5.79 21.32
C THR A 3 23.77 -4.81 22.06
N ALA A 4 24.29 -3.67 22.53
CA ALA A 4 23.51 -2.71 23.31
C ALA A 4 22.40 -1.98 22.50
N ARG A 5 22.54 -1.90 21.16
CA ARG A 5 21.51 -1.33 20.26
C ARG A 5 20.64 -2.39 19.58
N LEU A 6 21.16 -3.60 19.38
CA LEU A 6 20.37 -4.72 18.86
C LEU A 6 19.33 -5.17 19.90
N GLY A 7 19.73 -5.29 21.17
CA GLY A 7 18.89 -5.80 22.25
C GLY A 7 18.78 -7.32 22.27
N LEU A 8 18.02 -7.84 23.23
CA LEU A 8 17.74 -9.26 23.40
C LEU A 8 16.28 -9.57 22.99
N PRO A 9 16.00 -10.71 22.36
CA PRO A 9 14.63 -11.14 22.12
C PRO A 9 13.87 -11.37 23.44
N PRO A 10 12.52 -11.33 23.42
CA PRO A 10 11.72 -11.43 24.64
C PRO A 10 11.95 -12.69 25.48
N TRP A 11 12.27 -13.83 24.85
CA TRP A 11 12.52 -15.11 25.54
C TRP A 11 13.90 -15.20 26.22
N GLU A 12 14.84 -14.30 25.88
CA GLU A 12 16.16 -14.20 26.53
C GLU A 12 16.17 -13.18 27.67
N LYS A 13 15.07 -12.46 27.88
CA LYS A 13 14.94 -11.49 28.96
C LYS A 13 14.47 -12.19 30.23
N GLU A 14 15.14 -11.91 31.34
CA GLU A 14 14.65 -12.32 32.65
C GLU A 14 13.27 -11.72 32.89
N HIS A 15 12.28 -12.59 33.11
CA HIS A 15 10.86 -12.24 33.25
C HIS A 15 10.53 -11.49 34.56
N GLU A 16 11.53 -11.16 35.38
CA GLU A 16 11.33 -10.78 36.79
C GLU A 16 11.09 -9.28 37.05
N LYS A 17 11.15 -8.40 36.05
CA LYS A 17 10.88 -6.96 36.30
C LYS A 17 9.56 -6.49 35.70
N PRO A 18 8.55 -6.16 36.55
CA PRO A 18 7.40 -5.37 36.13
C PRO A 18 7.88 -3.93 35.86
N GLY A 19 8.49 -3.72 34.70
CA GLY A 19 9.07 -2.44 34.29
C GLY A 19 8.93 -2.15 32.79
N LEU A 20 8.20 -2.98 32.05
CA LEU A 20 7.97 -2.75 30.62
C LEU A 20 7.14 -1.48 30.36
N LYS A 21 6.42 -0.95 31.36
CA LYS A 21 5.70 0.33 31.27
C LYS A 21 6.64 1.55 31.27
N ASP A 22 7.88 1.41 31.72
CA ASP A 22 8.85 2.52 31.89
C ASP A 22 10.03 2.43 30.91
N MET A 23 9.98 1.58 29.88
CA MET A 23 11.01 1.53 28.83
C MET A 23 11.03 2.85 28.05
N LYS A 24 12.01 3.70 28.37
CA LYS A 24 12.27 4.98 27.68
C LYS A 24 13.03 4.82 26.36
N THR A 25 13.67 3.68 26.16
CA THR A 25 14.49 3.37 24.98
C THR A 25 14.19 1.97 24.50
N PHE A 26 13.95 1.83 23.20
CA PHE A 26 13.68 0.55 22.55
C PHE A 26 14.88 0.15 21.69
N SER A 27 15.32 -1.10 21.83
CA SER A 27 16.29 -1.72 20.95
C SER A 27 15.66 -2.16 19.63
N TYR A 28 16.47 -2.55 18.65
CA TYR A 28 15.97 -3.11 17.40
C TYR A 28 15.09 -4.35 17.64
N MET A 29 15.53 -5.27 18.52
CA MET A 29 14.78 -6.46 18.88
C MET A 29 13.45 -6.13 19.59
N ASP A 30 13.41 -5.07 20.41
CA ASP A 30 12.15 -4.61 21.01
C ASP A 30 11.14 -4.18 19.95
N THR A 31 11.60 -3.50 18.89
CA THR A 31 10.72 -3.05 17.81
C THR A 31 10.36 -4.14 16.81
N LEU A 32 11.22 -5.15 16.64
CA LEU A 32 10.99 -6.29 15.74
C LEU A 32 10.06 -7.34 16.38
N LEU A 33 10.18 -7.54 17.69
CA LEU A 33 9.40 -8.50 18.47
C LEU A 33 8.62 -7.77 19.58
N PRO A 34 7.64 -6.94 19.21
CA PRO A 34 6.90 -6.14 20.17
C PRO A 34 6.04 -7.02 21.08
N MET A 35 6.26 -6.94 22.39
CA MET A 35 5.46 -7.64 23.41
C MET A 35 4.15 -6.88 23.73
N ASN A 36 3.34 -6.61 22.71
CA ASN A 36 2.11 -5.80 22.84
C ASN A 36 0.92 -6.56 23.47
N ARG A 37 1.03 -7.88 23.61
CA ARG A 37 0.08 -8.77 24.29
C ARG A 37 0.82 -9.83 25.09
N PHE A 38 0.24 -10.24 26.21
CA PHE A 38 0.68 -11.41 26.96
C PHE A 38 -0.39 -12.49 26.86
N CYS A 39 -0.03 -13.61 26.25
CA CYS A 39 -0.94 -14.73 26.02
C CYS A 39 -0.50 -15.92 26.88
N PHE A 40 -1.45 -16.51 27.62
CA PHE A 40 -1.23 -17.71 28.41
C PHE A 40 -2.18 -18.79 27.92
N TYR A 41 -1.60 -19.94 27.56
CA TYR A 41 -2.34 -21.14 27.25
C TYR A 41 -2.23 -22.10 28.43
N CYS A 42 -3.37 -22.51 28.98
CA CYS A 42 -3.44 -23.39 30.15
C CYS A 42 -3.75 -24.83 29.71
N GLU A 43 -3.35 -25.80 30.54
CA GLU A 43 -3.52 -27.24 30.26
C GLU A 43 -4.98 -27.66 30.00
N ASN A 44 -5.95 -26.86 30.47
CA ASN A 44 -7.39 -27.11 30.28
C ASN A 44 -7.96 -26.57 28.96
N ASN A 45 -7.13 -26.32 27.94
CA ASN A 45 -7.52 -25.63 26.69
C ASN A 45 -8.05 -24.20 26.90
N GLU A 46 -7.73 -23.58 28.03
CA GLU A 46 -8.08 -22.19 28.30
C GLU A 46 -7.00 -21.25 27.75
N PHE A 47 -7.43 -20.10 27.22
CA PHE A 47 -6.56 -19.10 26.63
C PHE A 47 -6.86 -17.73 27.25
N TYR A 48 -5.87 -17.14 27.90
CA TYR A 48 -5.95 -15.80 28.47
C TYR A 48 -5.06 -14.84 27.69
N CYS A 49 -5.59 -13.67 27.34
CA CYS A 49 -4.85 -12.63 26.62
C CYS A 49 -4.97 -11.29 27.36
N PHE A 50 -3.83 -10.73 27.76
CA PHE A 50 -3.72 -9.48 28.49
C PHE A 50 -3.02 -8.41 27.66
N GLU A 51 -3.29 -7.14 27.98
CA GLU A 51 -2.60 -6.01 27.37
C GLU A 51 -1.11 -6.03 27.75
N GLY A 52 -0.25 -5.90 26.74
CA GLY A 52 1.20 -5.87 26.92
C GLY A 52 1.77 -4.46 26.91
N VAL A 53 2.99 -4.33 26.37
CA VAL A 53 3.73 -3.07 26.28
C VAL A 53 3.15 -2.17 25.21
N LYS A 54 2.88 -0.92 25.58
CA LYS A 54 2.51 0.13 24.64
C LYS A 54 3.77 0.81 24.12
N PHE A 55 3.94 0.81 22.80
CA PHE A 55 4.99 1.58 22.16
C PHE A 55 4.56 3.05 22.06
N PRO A 56 5.44 4.01 22.39
CA PRO A 56 5.20 5.41 22.10
C PRO A 56 5.01 5.63 20.60
N GLU A 57 4.13 6.56 20.22
CA GLU A 57 3.87 6.91 18.81
C GLU A 57 5.13 7.35 18.05
N ALA A 58 6.13 7.87 18.77
CA ALA A 58 7.41 8.29 18.21
C ALA A 58 8.34 7.12 17.83
N VAL A 59 8.05 5.88 18.21
CA VAL A 59 8.90 4.73 17.88
C VAL A 59 8.58 4.24 16.47
N ARG A 60 9.59 4.23 15.61
CA ARG A 60 9.51 3.62 14.27
C ARG A 60 9.67 2.12 14.38
N ILE A 61 8.76 1.38 13.74
CA ILE A 61 8.88 -0.06 13.54
C ILE A 61 9.71 -0.26 12.26
N PRO A 62 10.89 -0.90 12.33
CA PRO A 62 11.83 -0.93 11.20
C PRO A 62 11.27 -1.55 9.92
N THR A 63 10.38 -2.54 10.05
CA THR A 63 9.72 -3.24 8.93
C THR A 63 8.50 -2.51 8.41
N MET A 64 8.08 -1.43 9.07
CA MET A 64 7.00 -0.56 8.60
C MET A 64 7.54 0.55 7.73
N ALA A 65 6.57 1.17 7.08
CA ALA A 65 6.71 1.89 5.85
C ALA A 65 5.92 3.20 6.10
N TYR A 66 6.57 4.37 6.12
CA TYR A 66 5.99 5.63 6.64
C TYR A 66 5.90 6.74 5.59
N LEU A 67 4.81 7.53 5.64
CA LEU A 67 4.52 8.70 4.79
C LEU A 67 4.40 9.99 5.63
N PRO A 68 4.79 11.17 5.10
CA PRO A 68 4.45 12.45 5.67
C PRO A 68 2.93 12.60 5.89
N ASN A 69 2.57 13.06 7.09
CA ASN A 69 1.20 13.28 7.51
C ASN A 69 0.68 14.59 6.94
N ASN A 70 0.03 14.52 5.78
CA ASN A 70 -0.53 15.69 5.11
C ASN A 70 -1.77 16.29 5.83
N LYS A 71 -2.28 15.69 6.91
CA LYS A 71 -3.47 16.20 7.63
C LYS A 71 -3.25 17.54 8.35
N LYS A 72 -1.99 17.92 8.62
CA LYS A 72 -1.66 19.24 9.19
C LYS A 72 -1.50 20.36 8.13
N ASN A 73 -1.52 20.06 6.83
CA ASN A 73 -1.23 21.02 5.77
C ASN A 73 -2.47 21.71 5.14
N ASN A 74 -3.63 21.72 5.81
CA ASN A 74 -4.76 22.55 5.40
C ASN A 74 -4.61 24.05 5.74
N SER A 75 -3.53 24.45 6.41
CA SER A 75 -3.11 25.86 6.47
C SER A 75 -2.10 26.14 5.36
N LYS A 76 -2.46 27.03 4.42
CA LYS A 76 -1.57 27.60 3.40
C LYS A 76 -0.17 27.87 3.99
N LYS A 77 0.79 27.00 3.67
CA LYS A 77 2.22 27.25 3.90
C LYS A 77 2.95 27.02 2.60
N THR A 78 3.83 27.96 2.28
CA THR A 78 4.62 28.00 1.06
C THR A 78 5.62 26.85 1.01
N ASP A 79 6.05 26.48 -0.19
CA ASP A 79 6.89 25.29 -0.47
C ASP A 79 8.21 25.23 0.33
N MET A 80 8.66 26.34 0.93
CA MET A 80 9.85 26.38 1.79
C MET A 80 9.62 25.78 3.20
N ASP A 81 8.39 25.80 3.74
CA ASP A 81 8.10 25.30 5.09
C ASP A 81 7.93 23.78 5.15
N ALA A 82 7.59 23.15 4.03
CA ALA A 82 7.45 21.70 3.91
C ALA A 82 8.81 20.99 4.04
N GLN A 83 9.89 21.64 3.60
CA GLN A 83 11.24 21.07 3.58
C GLN A 83 11.92 21.10 4.96
N ASN A 84 11.51 22.02 5.84
CA ASN A 84 12.03 22.12 7.21
C ASN A 84 11.27 21.23 8.23
N ASN A 85 10.02 20.88 7.98
CA ASN A 85 9.20 20.04 8.88
C ASN A 85 9.28 18.53 8.61
N ALA A 86 9.87 18.09 7.50
CA ALA A 86 10.03 16.68 7.17
C ALA A 86 10.92 15.87 8.15
N ASN A 87 11.59 16.54 9.09
CA ASN A 87 12.49 15.91 10.06
C ASN A 87 11.82 15.64 11.43
N ASN A 88 10.56 16.03 11.65
CA ASN A 88 9.87 15.74 12.90
C ASN A 88 9.20 14.35 12.84
N ILE A 89 9.67 13.44 13.70
CA ILE A 89 9.18 12.07 13.85
C ILE A 89 7.65 12.00 14.08
N SER A 90 7.05 13.05 14.68
CA SER A 90 5.60 13.14 14.93
C SER A 90 4.74 13.37 13.68
N ASP A 91 5.35 13.68 12.54
CA ASP A 91 4.64 14.08 11.33
C ASP A 91 4.69 13.01 10.23
N MET A 92 5.01 11.75 10.55
CA MET A 92 4.85 10.63 9.61
C MET A 92 3.88 9.57 10.13
N GLU A 93 2.98 9.11 9.27
CA GLU A 93 2.03 8.02 9.55
C GLU A 93 2.45 6.74 8.82
N PRO A 94 2.27 5.56 9.43
CA PRO A 94 2.50 4.30 8.72
C PRO A 94 1.51 4.13 7.56
N ILE A 95 1.94 3.51 6.46
CA ILE A 95 1.01 3.03 5.44
C ILE A 95 0.03 2.08 6.09
N LYS A 96 -1.25 2.36 5.86
CA LYS A 96 -2.33 1.46 6.22
C LYS A 96 -2.51 0.43 5.12
N ALA A 97 -2.74 -0.81 5.54
CA ALA A 97 -3.16 -1.87 4.65
C ALA A 97 -4.49 -1.46 3.99
N HIS A 98 -4.50 -1.48 2.66
CA HIS A 98 -5.69 -1.33 1.83
C HIS A 98 -5.89 -2.66 1.11
N THR A 99 -6.94 -3.37 1.46
CA THR A 99 -7.21 -4.75 1.02
C THR A 99 -7.43 -4.87 -0.48
N GLU A 100 -7.92 -3.80 -1.10
CA GLU A 100 -8.12 -3.65 -2.53
C GLU A 100 -6.83 -3.29 -3.31
N LYS A 101 -5.71 -3.00 -2.65
CA LYS A 101 -4.43 -2.66 -3.31
C LYS A 101 -3.40 -3.76 -3.07
N ARG A 102 -2.94 -4.48 -4.11
CA ARG A 102 -1.94 -5.56 -3.97
C ARG A 102 -0.48 -5.05 -3.92
N ALA A 103 0.50 -5.89 -3.55
CA ALA A 103 1.91 -5.48 -3.30
C ALA A 103 2.55 -4.68 -4.43
N TRP A 104 2.23 -4.99 -5.69
CA TRP A 104 2.75 -4.26 -6.85
C TRP A 104 2.42 -2.75 -6.81
N ASN A 105 1.30 -2.35 -6.20
CA ASN A 105 0.89 -0.96 -6.03
C ASN A 105 1.68 -0.23 -4.92
N PHE A 106 2.43 -0.97 -4.11
CA PHE A 106 3.29 -0.44 -3.05
C PHE A 106 4.77 -0.43 -3.46
N VAL A 107 5.11 -0.93 -4.65
CA VAL A 107 6.49 -0.87 -5.17
C VAL A 107 6.94 0.58 -5.33
N GLU A 108 6.06 1.50 -5.72
CA GLU A 108 6.34 2.93 -5.74
C GLU A 108 6.78 3.44 -4.36
N ALA A 109 6.03 3.11 -3.31
CA ALA A 109 6.34 3.53 -1.94
C ALA A 109 7.70 2.97 -1.48
N VAL A 110 7.98 1.70 -1.79
CA VAL A 110 9.26 1.07 -1.48
C VAL A 110 10.41 1.72 -2.24
N LEU A 111 10.29 1.92 -3.55
CA LEU A 111 11.33 2.54 -4.36
C LEU A 111 11.57 4.02 -4.00
N THR A 112 10.54 4.72 -3.53
CA THR A 112 10.68 6.09 -3.03
C THR A 112 11.53 6.13 -1.76
N SER A 113 11.43 5.13 -0.87
CA SER A 113 12.22 5.07 0.37
C SER A 113 13.73 4.93 0.14
N VAL A 114 14.12 4.27 -0.96
CA VAL A 114 15.54 4.06 -1.30
C VAL A 114 16.10 5.18 -2.17
N ASN A 115 15.25 6.02 -2.76
CA ASN A 115 15.69 7.21 -3.48
C ASN A 115 15.86 8.41 -2.52
N LYS A 116 17.12 8.73 -2.20
CA LYS A 116 17.51 9.78 -1.24
C LYS A 116 17.04 11.20 -1.60
N GLU A 117 16.68 11.45 -2.86
CA GLU A 117 16.18 12.76 -3.31
C GLU A 117 14.69 12.97 -3.05
N THR A 118 13.92 11.88 -2.94
CA THR A 118 12.48 11.92 -2.65
C THR A 118 12.24 11.57 -1.18
N LYS A 119 12.48 12.52 -0.27
CA LYS A 119 12.27 12.38 1.19
C LYS A 119 10.80 12.26 1.62
N ASN A 120 9.92 11.77 0.75
CA ASN A 120 8.50 11.63 1.06
C ASN A 120 8.19 10.28 1.73
N TRP A 121 9.21 9.50 2.07
CA TRP A 121 9.06 8.12 2.53
C TRP A 121 10.19 7.69 3.45
N GLU A 122 9.89 6.80 4.40
CA GLU A 122 10.88 6.19 5.30
C GLU A 122 10.57 4.71 5.50
N CYS A 123 11.57 3.86 5.30
CA CYS A 123 11.55 2.45 5.74
C CYS A 123 12.96 2.01 6.13
N VAL A 124 13.22 2.02 7.44
CA VAL A 124 14.54 1.76 8.02
C VAL A 124 15.11 0.40 7.58
N HIS A 125 14.29 -0.65 7.49
CA HIS A 125 14.78 -1.95 7.06
C HIS A 125 15.23 -1.89 5.59
N LEU A 126 14.38 -1.39 4.69
CA LEU A 126 14.69 -1.31 3.26
C LEU A 126 15.92 -0.46 2.98
N GLU A 127 16.03 0.73 3.59
CA GLU A 127 17.19 1.61 3.46
C GLU A 127 18.51 0.92 3.84
N ASN A 128 18.48 0.10 4.90
CA ASN A 128 19.68 -0.57 5.41
C ASN A 128 20.04 -1.86 4.65
N ILE A 129 19.07 -2.51 4.00
CA ILE A 129 19.32 -3.76 3.25
C ILE A 129 19.47 -3.54 1.75
N TRP A 130 19.03 -2.40 1.21
CA TRP A 130 18.93 -2.17 -0.22
C TRP A 130 20.24 -2.45 -0.97
N GLY A 131 21.35 -1.86 -0.51
CA GLY A 131 22.66 -2.08 -1.14
C GLY A 131 23.10 -3.56 -1.10
N ARG A 132 22.76 -4.29 -0.04
CA ARG A 132 23.03 -5.74 0.03
C ARG A 132 22.10 -6.55 -0.87
N ALA A 133 20.85 -6.12 -1.02
CA ALA A 133 19.87 -6.78 -1.88
C ALA A 133 20.27 -6.65 -3.36
N GLN A 134 20.74 -5.47 -3.78
CA GLN A 134 21.22 -5.24 -5.15
C GLN A 134 22.46 -6.06 -5.50
N ALA A 135 23.42 -6.19 -4.57
CA ALA A 135 24.63 -6.98 -4.79
C ALA A 135 24.37 -8.48 -5.06
N ASN A 136 23.20 -9.00 -4.65
CA ASN A 136 22.82 -10.40 -4.82
C ASN A 136 21.96 -10.65 -6.07
N GLY A 137 21.80 -9.65 -6.95
CA GLY A 137 21.06 -9.77 -8.21
C GLY A 137 19.60 -9.34 -8.09
N SER A 138 18.70 -10.30 -7.95
CA SER A 138 17.26 -10.06 -7.82
C SER A 138 16.79 -10.27 -6.38
N PHE A 139 15.85 -9.46 -5.91
CA PHE A 139 15.21 -9.69 -4.61
C PHE A 139 13.70 -9.61 -4.73
N LYS A 140 13.03 -10.30 -3.81
CA LYS A 140 11.58 -10.31 -3.69
C LYS A 140 11.17 -9.40 -2.55
N LEU A 141 10.29 -8.46 -2.84
CA LEU A 141 9.64 -7.65 -1.83
C LEU A 141 8.38 -8.38 -1.38
N TRP A 142 8.29 -8.68 -0.08
CA TRP A 142 7.07 -9.20 0.55
C TRP A 142 6.42 -8.11 1.38
N ILE A 143 5.11 -7.95 1.21
CA ILE A 143 4.31 -6.94 1.91
C ILE A 143 3.13 -7.65 2.57
N GLY A 144 3.02 -7.44 3.87
CA GLY A 144 1.94 -7.94 4.70
C GLY A 144 1.29 -6.83 5.51
N GLY A 145 -0.01 -6.94 5.76
CA GLY A 145 -0.71 -6.01 6.63
C GLY A 145 -2.14 -6.45 6.93
N ILE A 146 -2.70 -5.91 8.00
CA ILE A 146 -4.10 -6.18 8.38
C ILE A 146 -4.84 -4.85 8.40
N HIS A 147 -5.96 -4.79 7.70
CA HIS A 147 -6.92 -3.71 7.84
C HIS A 147 -7.76 -3.97 9.08
N VAL A 148 -7.78 -3.03 10.02
CA VAL A 148 -8.56 -3.12 11.27
C VAL A 148 -9.54 -1.96 11.35
N GLY A 149 -10.74 -2.25 11.85
CA GLY A 149 -11.74 -1.24 12.18
C GLY A 149 -11.28 -0.36 13.33
N TRP A 150 -11.79 0.87 13.37
CA TRP A 150 -11.59 1.81 14.49
C TRP A 150 -12.94 2.34 14.96
N ASN A 151 -13.18 2.22 16.26
CA ASN A 151 -14.38 2.75 16.90
C ASN A 151 -14.05 3.14 18.33
N SER A 152 -14.39 4.38 18.69
CA SER A 152 -14.32 4.87 20.08
C SER A 152 -12.96 4.65 20.75
N GLY A 153 -11.87 4.88 20.00
CA GLY A 153 -10.51 4.77 20.52
C GLY A 153 -9.90 3.36 20.52
N ASN A 154 -10.68 2.33 20.17
CA ASN A 154 -10.18 0.96 20.07
C ASN A 154 -10.07 0.52 18.61
N THR A 155 -9.00 -0.21 18.31
CA THR A 155 -8.89 -0.97 17.06
C THR A 155 -9.42 -2.38 17.29
N PHE A 156 -10.21 -2.87 16.35
CA PHE A 156 -10.78 -4.21 16.41
C PHE A 156 -10.75 -4.86 15.02
N VAL A 157 -10.61 -6.17 15.02
CA VAL A 157 -10.85 -6.97 13.83
C VAL A 157 -12.35 -7.25 13.80
N ASP A 158 -13.04 -6.78 12.79
CA ASP A 158 -14.43 -7.08 12.51
C ASP A 158 -14.58 -7.99 11.29
N LYS A 159 -15.84 -8.27 10.91
CA LYS A 159 -16.18 -9.08 9.74
C LYS A 159 -15.68 -8.50 8.41
N ASP A 160 -15.43 -7.19 8.36
CA ASP A 160 -14.99 -6.47 7.16
C ASP A 160 -13.46 -6.23 7.20
N SER A 161 -12.82 -6.58 8.33
CA SER A 161 -11.38 -6.58 8.49
C SER A 161 -10.78 -7.70 7.67
N ASN A 162 -9.81 -7.34 6.86
CA ASN A 162 -9.20 -8.25 5.91
C ASN A 162 -7.69 -8.03 5.90
N PHE A 163 -6.94 -9.07 5.55
CA PHE A 163 -5.49 -8.99 5.51
C PHE A 163 -5.01 -8.96 4.07
N ILE A 164 -3.85 -8.34 3.89
CA ILE A 164 -3.11 -8.41 2.66
C ILE A 164 -1.82 -9.16 2.91
N GLU A 165 -1.57 -10.14 2.06
CA GLU A 165 -0.26 -10.74 1.88
C GLU A 165 0.00 -10.76 0.38
N SER A 166 1.13 -10.19 -0.04
CA SER A 166 1.47 -10.15 -1.46
C SER A 166 2.98 -9.97 -1.59
N SER A 167 3.54 -10.52 -2.67
CA SER A 167 4.96 -10.39 -2.96
C SER A 167 5.17 -10.03 -4.42
N VAL A 168 6.33 -9.45 -4.70
CA VAL A 168 6.67 -8.94 -6.02
C VAL A 168 8.17 -9.06 -6.25
N ASP A 169 8.54 -9.50 -7.43
CA ASP A 169 9.94 -9.61 -7.82
C ASP A 169 10.42 -8.23 -8.30
N ILE A 170 11.52 -7.76 -7.71
CA ILE A 170 12.18 -6.52 -8.13
C ILE A 170 13.38 -6.91 -8.97
N PRO A 171 13.38 -6.62 -10.28
CA PRO A 171 14.52 -6.87 -11.13
C PRO A 171 15.76 -6.10 -10.66
N MET A 172 16.93 -6.64 -10.99
CA MET A 172 18.20 -5.98 -10.69
C MET A 172 18.27 -4.61 -11.38
N ILE A 173 18.83 -3.63 -10.69
CA ILE A 173 19.14 -2.31 -11.24
C ILE A 173 20.65 -2.20 -11.29
N ASP A 174 21.21 -1.82 -12.45
CA ASP A 174 22.63 -1.54 -12.56
C ASP A 174 22.97 -0.36 -11.65
N GLU A 175 23.82 -0.60 -10.65
CA GLU A 175 24.26 0.40 -9.68
C GLU A 175 25.08 1.53 -10.31
N ASN A 176 25.61 1.32 -11.52
CA ASN A 176 26.31 2.34 -12.30
C ASN A 176 25.37 3.25 -13.09
N ASP A 177 24.08 2.90 -13.20
CA ASP A 177 23.05 3.76 -13.78
C ASP A 177 22.40 4.62 -12.70
N GLU A 178 23.04 5.75 -12.40
CA GLU A 178 22.53 6.76 -11.46
C GLU A 178 21.12 7.29 -11.84
N HIS A 179 20.68 7.06 -13.08
CA HIS A 179 19.36 7.42 -13.58
C HIS A 179 18.35 6.27 -13.58
N GLY A 180 18.79 5.03 -13.35
CA GLY A 180 17.99 3.81 -13.48
C GLY A 180 16.84 3.75 -12.47
N VAL A 181 17.15 3.87 -11.17
CA VAL A 181 16.13 3.86 -10.09
C VAL A 181 15.11 4.99 -10.29
N LYS A 182 15.57 6.20 -10.63
CA LYS A 182 14.70 7.37 -10.83
C LYS A 182 13.77 7.17 -12.03
N LYS A 183 14.29 6.66 -13.14
CA LYS A 183 13.52 6.36 -14.35
C LYS A 183 12.44 5.30 -14.08
N ILE A 184 12.80 4.23 -13.38
CA ILE A 184 11.88 3.15 -13.01
C ILE A 184 10.79 3.66 -12.07
N LEU A 185 11.18 4.41 -11.02
CA LEU A 185 10.23 5.01 -10.08
C LEU A 185 9.25 5.91 -10.83
N LYS A 186 9.74 6.80 -11.70
CA LYS A 186 8.90 7.67 -12.52
C LYS A 186 7.92 6.86 -13.38
N CYS A 187 8.40 5.81 -14.07
CA CYS A 187 7.54 4.93 -14.86
C CYS A 187 6.42 4.32 -14.02
N LEU A 188 6.77 3.72 -12.88
CA LEU A 188 5.79 3.07 -11.99
C LEU A 188 4.78 4.07 -11.42
N THR A 189 5.22 5.24 -10.97
CA THR A 189 4.33 6.31 -10.48
C THR A 189 3.33 6.73 -11.56
N GLU A 190 3.82 7.00 -12.78
CA GLU A 190 2.97 7.40 -13.91
C GLU A 190 1.97 6.31 -14.28
N GLU A 191 2.38 5.04 -14.32
CA GLU A 191 1.49 3.93 -14.62
C GLU A 191 0.43 3.71 -13.53
N VAL A 192 0.83 3.70 -12.26
CA VAL A 192 -0.12 3.60 -11.14
C VAL A 192 -1.14 4.75 -11.18
N GLN A 193 -0.71 5.97 -11.51
CA GLN A 193 -1.61 7.11 -11.66
C GLN A 193 -2.59 6.93 -12.83
N LYS A 194 -2.12 6.46 -14.00
CA LYS A 194 -2.99 6.13 -15.14
C LYS A 194 -4.04 5.09 -14.78
N LEU A 195 -3.65 4.04 -14.06
CA LEU A 195 -4.57 2.98 -13.60
C LEU A 195 -5.63 3.54 -12.65
N LYS A 196 -5.25 4.41 -11.71
CA LYS A 196 -6.20 5.10 -10.82
C LYS A 196 -7.21 5.93 -11.62
N CYS A 197 -6.75 6.71 -12.60
CA CYS A 197 -7.64 7.50 -13.45
C CYS A 197 -8.61 6.63 -14.26
N LEU A 198 -8.14 5.53 -14.84
CA LEU A 198 -8.98 4.57 -15.56
C LEU A 198 -10.04 3.94 -14.66
N GLN A 199 -9.63 3.50 -13.46
CA GLN A 199 -10.54 2.91 -12.48
C GLN A 199 -11.60 3.91 -12.01
N ASP A 200 -11.21 5.15 -11.73
CA ASP A 200 -12.13 6.20 -11.30
C ASP A 200 -13.14 6.55 -12.40
N ASN A 201 -12.69 6.57 -13.66
CA ASN A 201 -13.58 6.77 -14.80
C ASN A 201 -14.58 5.61 -14.93
N LEU A 202 -14.10 4.36 -14.88
CA LEU A 202 -14.93 3.15 -14.90
C LEU A 202 -16.00 3.20 -13.80
N TYR A 203 -15.58 3.44 -12.55
CA TYR A 203 -16.48 3.55 -11.40
C TYR A 203 -17.58 4.58 -11.67
N LYS A 204 -17.22 5.80 -12.10
CA LYS A 204 -18.16 6.88 -12.35
C LYS A 204 -19.15 6.54 -13.46
N CYS A 205 -18.70 5.89 -14.52
CA CYS A 205 -19.55 5.44 -15.62
C CYS A 205 -20.57 4.38 -15.17
N VAL A 206 -20.12 3.37 -14.44
CA VAL A 206 -20.99 2.32 -13.89
C VAL A 206 -22.00 2.91 -12.89
N GLU A 207 -21.53 3.80 -12.02
CA GLU A 207 -22.36 4.46 -11.03
C GLU A 207 -23.47 5.31 -11.68
N LYS A 208 -23.12 6.15 -12.67
CA LYS A 208 -24.08 6.99 -13.38
C LYS A 208 -25.12 6.16 -14.13
N TYR A 209 -24.68 5.08 -14.79
CA TYR A 209 -25.58 4.14 -15.45
C TYR A 209 -26.65 3.60 -14.48
N TRP A 210 -26.24 3.09 -13.32
CA TRP A 210 -27.17 2.48 -12.37
C TRP A 210 -28.08 3.49 -11.67
N LYS A 211 -27.59 4.70 -11.38
CA LYS A 211 -28.43 5.78 -10.85
C LYS A 211 -29.56 6.15 -11.79
N GLU A 212 -29.31 6.18 -13.10
CA GLU A 212 -30.33 6.50 -14.11
C GLU A 212 -31.31 5.34 -14.38
N ILE A 213 -30.84 4.09 -14.33
CA ILE A 213 -31.71 2.91 -14.50
C ILE A 213 -32.63 2.69 -13.29
N LYS A 214 -32.10 2.79 -12.07
CA LYS A 214 -32.86 2.54 -10.83
C LYS A 214 -33.52 3.80 -10.24
N ASN A 215 -33.38 4.96 -10.90
CA ASN A 215 -33.83 6.26 -10.38
C ASN A 215 -33.30 6.57 -8.96
N LEU A 216 -32.09 6.11 -8.64
CA LEU A 216 -31.46 6.32 -7.34
C LEU A 216 -30.93 7.75 -7.27
N LYS A 217 -31.78 8.67 -6.81
CA LYS A 217 -31.38 10.06 -6.53
C LYS A 217 -30.62 10.10 -5.21
N ASN A 218 -29.46 10.76 -5.21
CA ASN A 218 -28.67 11.12 -4.03
C ASN A 218 -27.86 10.01 -3.31
N GLU A 219 -27.76 8.80 -3.84
CA GLU A 219 -26.75 7.85 -3.35
C GLU A 219 -25.35 8.29 -3.81
N LYS A 220 -24.41 8.46 -2.88
CA LYS A 220 -23.03 8.87 -3.20
C LYS A 220 -22.16 7.74 -3.74
N LYS A 221 -22.55 6.49 -3.49
CA LYS A 221 -21.87 5.28 -3.97
C LYS A 221 -22.90 4.21 -4.26
N THR A 222 -22.69 3.48 -5.36
CA THR A 222 -23.46 2.26 -5.65
C THR A 222 -22.59 1.05 -5.38
N GLU A 223 -23.15 0.00 -4.79
CA GLU A 223 -22.42 -1.28 -4.58
C GLU A 223 -21.82 -1.82 -5.87
N ILE A 224 -22.51 -1.64 -7.00
CA ILE A 224 -22.04 -2.08 -8.31
C ILE A 224 -20.86 -1.22 -8.81
N GLY A 225 -20.85 0.08 -8.49
CA GLY A 225 -19.68 0.93 -8.72
C GLY A 225 -18.47 0.40 -7.97
N ILE A 226 -18.60 0.10 -6.67
CA ILE A 226 -17.53 -0.46 -5.84
C ILE A 226 -17.02 -1.78 -6.44
N LYS A 227 -17.93 -2.69 -6.80
CA LYS A 227 -17.60 -3.95 -7.46
C LYS A 227 -16.80 -3.76 -8.76
N SER A 228 -17.12 -2.73 -9.55
CA SER A 228 -16.36 -2.43 -10.79
C SER A 228 -14.91 -2.05 -10.51
N SER A 229 -14.67 -1.30 -9.42
CA SER A 229 -13.32 -0.96 -8.95
C SER A 229 -12.56 -2.20 -8.47
N GLU A 230 -13.22 -3.06 -7.71
CA GLU A 230 -12.64 -4.32 -7.22
C GLU A 230 -12.25 -5.25 -8.37
N GLU A 231 -13.14 -5.49 -9.33
CA GLU A 231 -12.85 -6.32 -10.51
C GLU A 231 -11.68 -5.74 -11.34
N PHE A 232 -11.61 -4.40 -11.46
CA PHE A 232 -10.50 -3.75 -12.17
C PHE A 232 -9.17 -3.95 -11.45
N TRP A 233 -9.12 -3.73 -10.13
CA TRP A 233 -7.88 -3.88 -9.36
C TRP A 233 -7.44 -5.34 -9.22
N ASN A 234 -8.39 -6.28 -9.15
CA ASN A 234 -8.09 -7.71 -9.19
C ASN A 234 -7.40 -8.10 -10.50
N TYR A 235 -7.90 -7.63 -11.64
CA TYR A 235 -7.23 -7.86 -12.92
C TYR A 235 -5.84 -7.20 -12.97
N CYS A 236 -5.71 -5.96 -12.51
CA CYS A 236 -4.41 -5.28 -12.48
C CYS A 236 -3.40 -6.02 -11.59
N ALA A 237 -3.86 -6.70 -10.55
CA ALA A 237 -3.01 -7.53 -9.70
C ALA A 237 -2.47 -8.77 -10.39
N GLU A 238 -3.26 -9.41 -11.26
CA GLU A 238 -2.81 -10.58 -12.03
C GLU A 238 -1.66 -10.22 -12.97
N ILE A 239 -1.66 -9.00 -13.52
CA ILE A 239 -0.65 -8.51 -14.47
C ILE A 239 0.38 -7.56 -13.84
N GLY A 240 0.36 -7.40 -12.51
CA GLY A 240 1.17 -6.40 -11.82
C GLY A 240 2.67 -6.58 -12.03
N GLN A 241 3.14 -7.84 -12.09
CA GLN A 241 4.54 -8.16 -12.36
C GLN A 241 4.94 -7.78 -13.79
N ASP A 242 4.05 -7.94 -14.78
CA ASP A 242 4.33 -7.56 -16.17
C ASP A 242 4.50 -6.04 -16.32
N ILE A 243 3.71 -5.26 -15.57
CA ILE A 243 3.84 -3.80 -15.51
C ILE A 243 5.21 -3.42 -14.96
N ILE A 244 5.62 -4.06 -13.86
CA ILE A 244 6.93 -3.82 -13.24
C ILE A 244 8.04 -4.18 -14.20
N ASN A 245 8.05 -5.41 -14.74
CA ASN A 245 9.07 -5.86 -15.70
C ASN A 245 9.17 -4.91 -16.91
N SER A 246 8.04 -4.39 -17.39
CA SER A 246 8.01 -3.43 -18.49
C SER A 246 8.65 -2.08 -18.12
N CYS A 247 8.50 -1.61 -16.88
CA CYS A 247 9.16 -0.39 -16.41
C CYS A 247 10.67 -0.57 -16.20
N PHE A 248 11.14 -1.79 -15.93
CA PHE A 248 12.56 -2.11 -15.76
C PHE A 248 13.27 -2.40 -17.10
N SER A 249 12.57 -2.46 -18.23
CA SER A 249 13.21 -2.73 -19.52
C SER A 249 13.90 -1.49 -20.10
N GLU A 250 15.11 -1.68 -20.62
CA GLU A 250 15.95 -0.63 -21.21
C GLU A 250 15.70 -0.39 -22.70
N LYS A 251 15.13 -1.36 -23.42
CA LYS A 251 15.00 -1.27 -24.89
C LYS A 251 13.81 -0.40 -25.28
N ASP A 252 14.04 0.67 -26.04
CA ASP A 252 12.97 1.56 -26.56
C ASP A 252 11.92 0.83 -27.42
N SER A 253 12.22 -0.37 -27.96
CA SER A 253 11.24 -1.25 -28.60
C SER A 253 10.16 -1.76 -27.64
N GLU A 254 10.40 -1.76 -26.33
CA GLU A 254 9.53 -2.35 -25.30
C GLU A 254 8.65 -1.33 -24.56
N LYS A 255 8.74 -0.03 -24.87
CA LYS A 255 7.62 0.90 -24.66
C LYS A 255 6.35 0.41 -25.37
N GLN A 256 6.50 -0.42 -26.42
CA GLN A 256 5.40 -1.18 -27.02
C GLN A 256 4.80 -2.20 -26.04
N GLY A 257 5.58 -2.80 -25.14
CA GLY A 257 5.11 -3.74 -24.12
C GLY A 257 4.15 -3.07 -23.14
N LEU A 258 4.55 -1.94 -22.55
CA LEU A 258 3.68 -1.15 -21.67
C LEU A 258 2.44 -0.62 -22.39
N HIS A 259 2.58 -0.19 -23.65
CA HIS A 259 1.46 0.22 -24.49
C HIS A 259 0.47 -0.95 -24.73
N VAL A 260 0.97 -2.15 -25.03
CA VAL A 260 0.16 -3.35 -25.20
C VAL A 260 -0.55 -3.74 -23.90
N ILE A 261 0.15 -3.69 -22.76
CA ILE A 261 -0.44 -3.92 -21.44
C ILE A 261 -1.55 -2.90 -21.17
N ASN A 262 -1.29 -1.61 -21.40
CA ASN A 262 -2.29 -0.55 -21.25
C ASN A 262 -3.51 -0.77 -22.15
N LYS A 263 -3.31 -1.22 -23.39
CA LYS A 263 -4.41 -1.58 -24.29
C LYS A 263 -5.24 -2.74 -23.74
N LYS A 264 -4.60 -3.77 -23.18
CA LYS A 264 -5.30 -4.89 -22.51
C LYS A 264 -6.09 -4.41 -21.30
N ILE A 265 -5.52 -3.53 -20.48
CA ILE A 265 -6.20 -2.94 -19.31
C ILE A 265 -7.44 -2.15 -19.73
N LYS A 266 -7.33 -1.27 -20.73
CA LYS A 266 -8.47 -0.51 -21.26
C LYS A 266 -9.56 -1.44 -21.81
N ALA A 267 -9.17 -2.45 -22.57
CA ALA A 267 -10.10 -3.46 -23.08
C ALA A 267 -10.80 -4.21 -21.94
N ARG A 268 -10.06 -4.56 -20.87
CA ARG A 268 -10.63 -5.19 -19.69
C ARG A 268 -11.59 -4.27 -18.95
N ALA A 269 -11.23 -3.01 -18.73
CA ALA A 269 -12.11 -2.01 -18.11
C ALA A 269 -13.43 -1.87 -18.89
N MET A 270 -13.36 -1.83 -20.22
CA MET A 270 -14.55 -1.83 -21.08
C MET A 270 -15.36 -3.13 -20.95
N SER A 271 -14.69 -4.28 -20.83
CA SER A 271 -15.36 -5.57 -20.59
C SER A 271 -16.10 -5.60 -19.25
N ILE A 272 -15.50 -5.05 -18.19
CA ILE A 272 -16.13 -4.92 -16.86
C ILE A 272 -17.38 -4.05 -16.98
N TYR A 273 -17.26 -2.88 -17.63
CA TYR A 273 -18.42 -2.01 -17.89
C TYR A 273 -19.55 -2.75 -18.61
N ASN A 274 -19.24 -3.46 -19.69
CA ASN A 274 -20.22 -4.24 -20.47
C ASN A 274 -20.91 -5.35 -19.67
N THR A 275 -20.18 -5.94 -18.71
CA THR A 275 -20.71 -7.02 -17.87
C THR A 275 -21.62 -6.48 -16.78
N LEU A 276 -21.25 -5.35 -16.17
CA LEU A 276 -21.98 -4.75 -15.05
C LEU A 276 -23.12 -3.82 -15.49
N CYS A 277 -23.09 -3.31 -16.72
CA CYS A 277 -24.11 -2.42 -17.30
C CYS A 277 -24.86 -3.14 -18.43
N PRO A 278 -26.01 -3.77 -18.15
CA PRO A 278 -26.76 -4.53 -19.16
C PRO A 278 -27.31 -3.64 -20.27
N LYS A 279 -27.65 -4.23 -21.41
CA LYS A 279 -28.17 -3.54 -22.61
C LYS A 279 -29.33 -4.30 -23.26
N GLY A 280 -30.22 -4.86 -22.45
CA GLY A 280 -31.31 -5.74 -22.88
C GLY A 280 -32.59 -5.02 -23.31
N THR A 281 -32.81 -3.78 -22.86
CA THR A 281 -33.99 -2.97 -23.23
C THR A 281 -33.58 -1.69 -23.94
N ALA A 282 -34.50 -1.06 -24.68
CA ALA A 282 -34.24 0.22 -25.37
C ALA A 282 -33.72 1.30 -24.41
N ARG A 283 -34.34 1.44 -23.23
CA ARG A 283 -33.88 2.36 -22.18
C ARG A 283 -32.47 2.00 -21.68
N GLN A 284 -32.16 0.73 -21.51
CA GLN A 284 -30.81 0.31 -21.09
C GLN A 284 -29.76 0.63 -22.15
N ILE A 285 -30.07 0.43 -23.43
CA ILE A 285 -29.17 0.75 -24.54
C ILE A 285 -28.87 2.25 -24.59
N GLU A 286 -29.88 3.10 -24.44
CA GLU A 286 -29.73 4.56 -24.42
C GLU A 286 -28.82 5.03 -23.27
N VAL A 287 -29.10 4.56 -22.05
CA VAL A 287 -28.33 4.92 -20.85
C VAL A 287 -26.92 4.34 -20.91
N TRP A 288 -26.76 3.11 -21.43
CA TRP A 288 -25.46 2.49 -21.65
C TRP A 288 -24.62 3.31 -22.63
N ALA A 289 -25.19 3.74 -23.76
CA ALA A 289 -24.48 4.56 -24.73
C ALA A 289 -24.08 5.92 -24.14
N LYS A 290 -24.98 6.54 -23.38
CA LYS A 290 -24.78 7.85 -22.72
C LYS A 290 -23.63 7.85 -21.72
N TYR A 291 -23.46 6.76 -20.96
CA TYR A 291 -22.42 6.65 -19.92
C TYR A 291 -21.28 5.71 -20.25
N ARG A 292 -21.17 5.28 -21.52
CA ARG A 292 -20.07 4.45 -21.96
C ARG A 292 -18.75 5.17 -21.68
N PRO A 293 -17.80 4.53 -20.98
CA PRO A 293 -16.51 5.14 -20.72
C PRO A 293 -15.71 5.32 -22.01
N ASP A 294 -14.98 6.43 -22.10
CA ASP A 294 -13.97 6.67 -23.13
C ASP A 294 -12.58 6.50 -22.49
N PHE A 295 -11.82 5.52 -22.99
CA PHE A 295 -10.58 5.04 -22.37
C PHE A 295 -9.35 5.27 -23.25
#